data_AF-A0A9P5UPT5-F1
#
_entry.id   AF-A0A9P5UPT5-F1
#
_cell.length_a   1.000
_cell.length_b   1.000
_cell.length_c   1.000
_cell.angle_alpha   90.00
_cell.angle_beta   90.00
_cell.angle_gamma   90.00
#
_symmetry.space_group_name_H-M   'P 1'
#
loop_
_entity.id
_entity.type
_entity.pdbx_description
1 polymer ?
#
loop_
_entity_poly.entity_id
_entity_poly.type
_entity_poly.pdbx_seq_one_letter_code
_entity_poly.pdbx_strand_id
1 'polypeptide(L)'
;MSALPHQELPRPGGFPEIRYKRYIPKVGPSGLALFSGITLMCTLGLYRTGQGNLERRELEREKVWSRIHLIPLLQAEADRDTYRREVAAKEREAEIMKDVKGWKAGESVYNSKRYTPKSYVVIP
;
A
#
# COMPACT_ATOMS: atom_id res chain seq x y z
N MET A 1 66.10 -34.12 68.89
CA MET A 1 66.39 -33.40 67.61
C MET A 1 65.10 -33.35 66.81
N SER A 2 64.58 -32.15 66.57
CA SER A 2 63.29 -31.93 65.89
C SER A 2 63.34 -32.39 64.43
N ALA A 3 62.29 -33.09 63.97
CA ALA A 3 62.15 -33.49 62.58
C ALA A 3 62.03 -32.26 61.66
N LEU A 4 62.73 -32.29 60.52
CA LEU A 4 62.68 -31.20 59.53
C LEU A 4 61.25 -31.08 58.95
N PRO A 5 60.72 -29.85 58.79
CA PRO A 5 59.37 -29.64 58.26
C PRO A 5 59.27 -30.10 56.79
N HIS A 6 58.20 -30.81 56.46
CA HIS A 6 57.89 -31.21 55.08
C HIS A 6 57.38 -30.00 54.30
N GLN A 7 58.14 -29.58 53.29
CA GLN A 7 57.80 -28.44 52.46
C GLN A 7 57.03 -28.90 51.21
N GLU A 8 55.88 -28.30 50.96
CA GLU A 8 55.12 -28.52 49.72
C GLU A 8 55.92 -27.99 48.53
N LEU A 9 56.26 -28.88 47.60
CA LEU A 9 57.02 -28.58 46.39
C LEU A 9 56.22 -29.03 45.16
N PRO A 10 56.36 -28.33 44.01
CA PRO A 10 55.74 -28.79 42.78
C PRO A 10 56.28 -30.17 42.39
N ARG A 11 55.44 -30.96 41.73
CA ARG A 11 55.86 -32.28 41.22
C ARG A 11 57.06 -32.12 40.27
N PRO A 12 58.02 -33.05 40.27
CA PRO A 12 59.10 -33.06 39.30
C PRO A 12 58.51 -33.14 37.88
N GLY A 13 58.64 -32.06 37.11
CA GLY A 13 57.99 -31.86 35.82
C GLY A 13 57.10 -30.60 35.71
N GLY A 14 56.81 -29.92 36.83
CA GLY A 14 56.06 -28.67 36.84
C GLY A 14 54.56 -28.83 36.56
N PHE A 15 53.86 -27.70 36.44
CA PHE A 15 52.43 -27.66 36.08
C PHE A 15 52.25 -27.51 34.56
N PRO A 16 51.12 -27.99 34.00
CA PRO A 16 50.82 -27.75 32.59
C PRO A 16 50.72 -26.25 32.29
N GLU A 17 51.05 -25.87 31.06
CA GLU A 17 51.00 -24.48 30.63
C GLU A 17 49.56 -23.94 30.69
N ILE A 18 49.34 -22.95 31.56
CA ILE A 18 48.07 -22.25 31.66
C ILE A 18 48.05 -21.16 30.59
N ARG A 19 47.12 -21.29 29.63
CA ARG A 19 46.90 -20.25 28.62
C ARG A 19 46.30 -19.01 29.27
N TYR A 20 47.15 -18.04 29.57
CA TYR A 20 46.76 -16.76 30.17
C TYR A 20 46.32 -15.71 29.13
N LYS A 21 46.57 -15.95 27.83
CA LYS A 21 46.23 -15.04 26.75
C LYS A 21 44.78 -15.20 26.31
N ARG A 22 44.15 -14.09 25.95
CA ARG A 22 42.78 -14.06 25.41
C ARG A 22 42.71 -14.81 24.08
N TYR A 23 41.85 -15.82 24.00
CA TYR A 23 41.52 -16.52 22.76
C TYR A 23 40.17 -16.02 22.21
N ILE A 24 40.21 -15.23 21.13
CA ILE A 24 39.01 -14.86 20.38
C ILE A 24 39.13 -15.45 18.98
N PRO A 25 38.41 -16.53 18.67
CA PRO A 25 38.39 -17.09 17.33
C PRO A 25 37.64 -16.14 16.39
N LYS A 26 38.20 -15.87 15.21
CA LYS A 26 37.49 -15.16 14.13
C LYS A 26 36.58 -16.17 13.43
N VAL A 27 35.38 -16.33 13.96
CA VAL A 27 34.36 -17.22 13.40
C VAL A 27 33.40 -16.40 12.56
N GLY A 28 33.13 -16.84 11.33
CA GLY A 28 32.16 -16.23 10.44
C GLY A 28 32.66 -16.07 9.00
N PRO A 29 31.74 -15.90 8.05
CA PRO A 29 32.09 -15.63 6.66
C PRO A 29 32.79 -14.27 6.52
N SER A 30 33.64 -14.14 5.50
CA SER A 30 34.28 -12.86 5.19
C SER A 30 33.25 -11.80 4.82
N GLY A 31 33.58 -10.51 5.04
CA GLY A 31 32.69 -9.41 4.66
C GLY A 31 32.29 -9.45 3.19
N LEU A 32 33.23 -9.81 2.31
CA LEU A 32 32.98 -10.00 0.87
C LEU A 32 31.94 -11.11 0.60
N ALA A 33 32.00 -12.23 1.33
CA ALA A 33 31.04 -13.31 1.19
C ALA A 33 29.63 -12.91 1.65
N LEU A 34 29.54 -12.07 2.69
CA LEU A 34 28.25 -11.51 3.13
C LEU A 34 27.68 -10.54 2.10
N PHE A 35 28.50 -9.60 1.60
CA PHE A 35 28.06 -8.64 0.61
C PHE A 35 27.63 -9.33 -0.69
N SER A 36 28.39 -10.30 -1.19
CA SER A 36 28.01 -11.03 -2.40
C SER A 36 26.71 -11.81 -2.22
N GLY A 37 26.51 -12.46 -1.07
CA GLY A 37 25.28 -13.16 -0.74
C GLY A 37 24.07 -12.23 -0.71
N ILE A 38 24.19 -11.07 -0.04
CA ILE A 38 23.11 -10.07 0.03
C ILE A 38 22.81 -9.50 -1.35
N THR A 39 23.84 -9.13 -2.12
CA THR A 39 23.66 -8.59 -3.46
C THR A 39 22.94 -9.59 -4.36
N LEU A 40 23.32 -10.88 -4.33
CA LEU A 40 22.68 -11.91 -5.13
C LEU A 40 21.21 -12.15 -4.72
N MET A 41 20.91 -12.13 -3.41
CA MET A 41 19.54 -12.23 -2.93
C MET A 41 18.68 -11.04 -3.39
N CYS A 42 19.21 -9.82 -3.27
CA CYS A 42 18.49 -8.62 -3.69
C CYS A 42 18.27 -8.57 -5.21
N THR A 43 19.27 -8.93 -6.03
CA THR A 43 19.11 -8.93 -7.49
C THR A 43 18.06 -9.94 -7.94
N LEU A 44 18.04 -11.14 -7.36
CA LEU A 44 16.99 -12.13 -7.62
C LEU A 44 15.60 -11.65 -7.16
N GLY A 45 15.51 -11.01 -5.99
CA GLY A 45 14.27 -10.46 -5.47
C GLY A 45 13.70 -9.38 -6.39
N LEU A 46 14.54 -8.46 -6.87
CA LEU A 46 14.15 -7.40 -7.80
C LEU A 46 13.74 -7.96 -9.16
N TYR A 47 14.43 -8.98 -9.66
CA TYR A 47 14.07 -9.66 -10.91
C TYR A 47 12.66 -10.28 -10.84
N ARG A 48 12.38 -11.05 -9.79
CA ARG A 48 11.04 -11.66 -9.59
C ARG A 48 9.94 -10.61 -9.41
N THR A 49 10.24 -9.54 -8.67
CA THR A 49 9.30 -8.42 -8.49
C THR A 49 9.01 -7.72 -9.82
N GLY A 50 10.03 -7.54 -10.67
CA GLY A 50 9.88 -6.97 -12.01
C GLY A 50 8.92 -7.79 -12.88
N GLN A 51 9.05 -9.12 -12.87
CA GLN A 51 8.13 -10.01 -13.58
C GLN A 51 6.70 -9.90 -13.06
N GLY A 52 6.50 -9.93 -11.73
CA GLY A 52 5.17 -9.77 -11.14
C GLY A 52 4.52 -8.41 -11.44
N ASN A 53 5.33 -7.35 -11.54
CA ASN A 53 4.82 -6.03 -11.90
C ASN A 53 4.34 -5.96 -13.37
N LEU A 54 4.97 -6.71 -14.28
CA LEU A 54 4.51 -6.80 -15.66
C LEU A 54 3.16 -7.51 -15.73
N GLU A 55 3.01 -8.63 -15.04
CA GLU A 55 1.75 -9.37 -14.97
C GLU A 55 0.63 -8.52 -14.37
N ARG A 56 0.90 -7.81 -13.26
CA ARG A 56 -0.07 -6.90 -12.62
C ARG A 56 -0.55 -5.81 -13.58
N ARG A 57 0.35 -5.25 -14.40
CA ARG A 57 -0.02 -4.23 -15.40
C ARG A 57 -0.93 -4.80 -16.49
N GLU A 58 -0.73 -6.04 -16.89
CA GLU A 58 -1.61 -6.69 -17.86
C GLU A 58 -2.99 -7.00 -17.26
N LEU A 59 -3.05 -7.46 -16.00
CA LEU A 59 -4.32 -7.64 -15.28
C LEU A 59 -5.08 -6.32 -15.06
N GLU A 60 -4.37 -5.25 -14.70
CA GLU A 60 -4.95 -3.91 -14.59
C GLU A 60 -5.44 -3.41 -15.95
N ARG A 61 -4.69 -3.66 -17.02
CA ARG A 61 -5.11 -3.34 -18.38
C ARG A 61 -6.42 -4.07 -18.71
N GLU A 62 -6.49 -5.37 -18.49
CA GLU A 62 -7.71 -6.17 -18.72
C GLU A 62 -8.91 -5.60 -17.94
N LYS A 63 -8.72 -5.29 -16.65
CA LYS A 63 -9.74 -4.67 -15.80
C LYS A 63 -10.19 -3.30 -16.30
N VAL A 64 -9.28 -2.48 -16.82
CA VAL A 64 -9.61 -1.17 -17.38
C VAL A 64 -10.39 -1.34 -18.69
N TRP A 65 -9.97 -2.25 -19.56
CA TRP A 65 -10.70 -2.55 -20.79
C TRP A 65 -12.10 -3.07 -20.53
N SER A 66 -12.29 -4.00 -19.59
CA SER A 66 -13.63 -4.48 -19.24
C SER A 66 -14.53 -3.35 -18.76
N ARG A 67 -14.00 -2.41 -17.97
CA ARG A 67 -14.73 -1.20 -17.56
C ARG A 67 -15.07 -0.29 -18.74
N ILE A 68 -14.13 0.01 -19.64
CA ILE A 68 -14.37 0.88 -20.80
C ILE A 68 -15.54 0.37 -21.64
N HIS A 69 -15.65 -0.95 -21.82
CA HIS A 69 -16.76 -1.54 -22.58
C HIS A 69 -18.11 -1.47 -21.87
N LEU A 70 -18.12 -1.50 -20.53
CA LEU A 70 -19.35 -1.47 -19.73
C LEU A 70 -19.82 -0.03 -19.40
N ILE A 71 -18.90 0.93 -19.34
CA ILE A 71 -19.19 2.33 -18.96
C ILE A 71 -20.33 2.94 -19.79
N PRO A 72 -20.38 2.82 -21.13
CA PRO A 72 -21.45 3.44 -21.92
C PRO A 72 -22.85 2.96 -21.53
N LEU A 73 -23.00 1.67 -21.22
CA LEU A 73 -24.27 1.10 -20.78
C LEU A 73 -24.67 1.67 -19.41
N LEU A 74 -23.76 1.62 -18.44
CA LEU A 74 -24.01 2.11 -17.08
C LEU A 74 -24.30 3.61 -17.06
N GLN A 75 -23.57 4.39 -17.87
CA GLN A 75 -23.77 5.82 -17.98
C GLN A 75 -25.15 6.13 -18.59
N ALA A 76 -25.56 5.41 -19.64
CA ALA A 76 -26.86 5.61 -20.26
C ALA A 76 -28.02 5.26 -19.30
N GLU A 77 -27.89 4.23 -18.47
CA GLU A 77 -28.87 3.92 -17.43
C GLU A 77 -28.93 5.00 -16.34
N ALA A 78 -27.77 5.48 -15.89
CA ALA A 78 -27.68 6.57 -14.92
C ALA A 78 -28.30 7.87 -15.46
N ASP A 79 -28.00 8.24 -16.70
CA ASP A 79 -28.52 9.45 -17.35
C ASP A 79 -30.06 9.42 -17.50
N ARG A 80 -30.64 8.24 -17.75
CA ARG A 80 -32.10 8.06 -17.78
C ARG A 80 -32.74 8.26 -16.41
N ASP A 81 -32.12 7.71 -15.36
CA ASP A 81 -32.64 7.83 -14.00
C ASP A 81 -32.49 9.26 -13.46
N THR A 82 -31.36 9.92 -13.72
CA THR A 82 -31.16 11.33 -13.34
C THR A 82 -32.18 12.23 -14.04
N TYR A 83 -32.41 12.05 -15.34
CA TYR A 83 -33.43 12.80 -16.07
C TYR A 83 -34.82 12.62 -15.45
N ARG A 84 -35.22 11.37 -15.16
CA ARG A 84 -36.51 11.08 -14.51
C ARG A 84 -36.68 11.82 -13.19
N ARG A 85 -35.65 11.80 -12.33
CA ARG A 85 -35.67 12.47 -11.02
C ARG A 85 -35.70 13.98 -11.17
N GLU A 86 -34.96 14.53 -12.13
CA GLU A 86 -34.95 15.97 -12.39
C GLU A 86 -36.31 16.48 -12.87
N VAL A 87 -37.01 15.71 -13.73
CA VAL A 87 -38.37 16.03 -14.17
C VAL A 87 -39.33 16.04 -12.99
N ALA A 88 -39.35 14.97 -12.18
CA ALA A 88 -40.21 14.89 -11.00
C ALA A 88 -39.91 16.00 -9.97
N ALA A 89 -38.65 16.40 -9.81
CA ALA A 89 -38.30 17.52 -8.94
C ALA A 89 -38.77 18.86 -9.47
N LYS A 90 -38.70 19.11 -10.79
CA LYS A 90 -39.21 20.34 -11.41
C LYS A 90 -40.73 20.45 -11.28
N GLU A 91 -41.44 19.34 -11.43
CA GLU A 91 -42.90 19.28 -11.24
C GLU A 91 -43.27 19.59 -9.78
N ARG A 92 -42.63 18.95 -8.81
CA ARG A 92 -42.82 19.25 -7.38
C ARG A 92 -42.48 20.69 -7.03
N GLU A 93 -41.39 21.23 -7.59
CA GLU A 93 -41.01 22.63 -7.39
C GLU A 93 -42.10 23.58 -7.91
N ALA A 94 -42.66 23.31 -9.09
CA ALA A 94 -43.73 24.12 -9.66
C ALA A 94 -45.01 24.09 -8.81
N GLU A 95 -45.37 22.92 -8.26
CA GLU A 95 -46.52 22.78 -7.37
C GLU A 95 -46.34 23.51 -6.03
N ILE A 96 -45.14 23.39 -5.42
CA ILE A 96 -44.82 23.99 -4.12
C ILE A 96 -44.71 25.52 -4.22
N MET A 97 -44.11 26.02 -5.30
CA MET A 97 -43.78 27.45 -5.45
C MET A 97 -44.85 28.26 -6.20
N LYS A 98 -46.02 27.69 -6.47
CA LYS A 98 -47.12 28.34 -7.21
C LYS A 98 -47.57 29.69 -6.63
N ASP A 99 -47.48 29.85 -5.30
CA ASP A 99 -47.99 31.02 -4.59
C ASP A 99 -46.92 32.11 -4.39
N VAL A 100 -45.67 31.89 -4.84
CA VAL A 100 -44.54 32.80 -4.64
C VAL A 100 -44.38 33.73 -5.84
N LYS A 101 -44.58 35.04 -5.62
CA LYS A 101 -44.48 36.06 -6.67
C LYS A 101 -43.06 36.16 -7.24
N GLY A 102 -42.93 35.93 -8.55
CA GLY A 102 -41.66 36.08 -9.28
C GLY A 102 -40.78 34.83 -9.32
N TRP A 103 -41.23 33.71 -8.73
CA TRP A 103 -40.53 32.42 -8.85
C TRP A 103 -40.79 31.79 -10.22
N LYS A 104 -39.73 31.37 -10.91
CA LYS A 104 -39.83 30.55 -12.13
C LYS A 104 -39.30 29.16 -11.84
N ALA A 105 -40.20 28.17 -11.84
CA ALA A 105 -39.83 26.79 -11.59
C ALA A 105 -38.82 26.28 -12.64
N GLY A 106 -37.73 25.68 -12.17
CA GLY A 106 -36.70 25.11 -13.04
C GLY A 106 -35.78 26.13 -13.75
N GLU A 107 -35.80 27.40 -13.34
CA GLU A 107 -34.82 28.39 -13.81
C GLU A 107 -33.41 28.03 -13.31
N SER A 108 -32.42 28.09 -14.21
CA SER A 108 -31.02 27.80 -13.85
C SER A 108 -30.47 28.89 -12.95
N VAL A 109 -29.88 28.49 -11.82
CA VAL A 109 -29.14 29.40 -10.92
C VAL A 109 -27.87 29.93 -11.60
N TYR A 110 -27.34 29.20 -12.59
CA TYR A 110 -26.17 29.59 -13.33
C TYR A 110 -26.54 30.43 -14.55
N ASN A 111 -25.78 31.51 -14.77
CA ASN A 111 -25.91 32.39 -15.94
C ASN A 111 -25.47 31.74 -17.27
N SER A 112 -24.76 30.60 -17.21
CA SER A 112 -24.31 29.89 -18.40
C SER A 112 -25.39 28.96 -18.94
N LYS A 113 -25.46 28.80 -20.27
CA LYS A 113 -26.36 27.84 -20.93
C LYS A 113 -25.88 26.38 -20.88
N ARG A 114 -24.76 26.10 -20.20
CA ARG A 114 -24.20 24.75 -20.11
C ARG A 114 -24.95 23.94 -19.06
N TYR A 115 -25.08 22.64 -19.30
CA TYR A 115 -25.58 21.72 -18.28
C TYR A 115 -24.63 21.73 -17.07
N THR A 116 -25.21 21.80 -15.88
CA THR A 116 -24.49 21.75 -14.61
C THR A 116 -25.15 20.68 -13.73
N PRO A 117 -24.40 19.66 -13.30
CA PRO A 117 -24.95 18.64 -12.42
C PRO A 117 -25.29 19.24 -11.05
N LYS A 118 -26.35 18.74 -10.42
CA LYS A 118 -26.74 19.18 -9.08
C LYS A 118 -25.75 18.64 -8.03
N SER A 119 -25.45 19.44 -7.02
CA SER A 119 -24.54 19.07 -5.92
C SER A 119 -25.17 18.17 -4.87
N TYR A 120 -26.50 18.07 -4.85
CA TYR A 120 -27.28 17.23 -3.94
C TYR A 120 -28.02 16.15 -4.71
N VAL A 121 -28.31 15.03 -4.04
CA VAL A 121 -29.08 13.94 -4.62
C VAL A 121 -30.55 14.36 -4.70
N VAL A 122 -31.11 14.30 -5.90
CA VAL A 122 -32.55 14.46 -6.09
C VAL A 122 -33.23 13.16 -5.66
N ILE A 123 -33.97 13.24 -4.57
CA ILE A 123 -34.80 12.14 -4.07
C ILE A 123 -36.00 12.00 -5.03
N PRO A 124 -36.44 10.78 -5.39
CA PRO A 124 -37.66 10.59 -6.17
C PRO A 124 -38.89 11.27 -5.53
#